data_AF-A0AA42WRK4-F1
#
_entry.id   AF-A0AA42WRK4-F1
#
_cell.length_a   1.000
_cell.length_b   1.000
_cell.length_c   1.000
_cell.angle_alpha   90.00
_cell.angle_beta   90.00
_cell.angle_gamma   90.00
#
_symmetry.space_group_name_H-M   'P 1'
#
loop_
_entity.id
_entity.type
_entity.pdbx_description
1 polymer ?
#
loop_
_entity_poly.entity_id
_entity_poly.type
_entity_poly.pdbx_seq_one_letter_code
_entity_poly.pdbx_strand_id
1 'polypeptide(L)'
;MHEIFAQCPRVGRWDDADLAKTQLIFVTLASNVDLTRKEMVNIPQKHIGVYHSGKVYHYSNTADQVTSESPESFLAKFQALYAGNQGLFYGWIPGENLLLDVQAEPRSVSADKKFELPDPVDGRWKARLVGEPDFFLVGKEVNDAARKYHGIFMPGASYWGEIYRAEEYRPSLRTWATLLEVTGACESENHFNLVNTYDRAKFTFGFYQLAAHTPQDNLILMFHRLAELPDFNGYFPELELRGGRLFRVDSDGGATDLEQEFTASNGERQIMLFMNYLNPQRVPIDRQEVLQAARLIHWTQHDPAARLAQVRTAADILQRKMSARYARKLPLDGKSDVICAIVADIFHQGRSTFAAVKPLLSSANPVEALLKVNDAAWSGRNNRLRAAIKVAKDQGRLGQKHYSAATNEFV
;
A
#
# COMPACT_ATOMS: atom_id res chain seq x y z
N MET A 1 24.22 -5.73 -2.92
CA MET A 1 24.73 -6.33 -1.66
C MET A 1 24.52 -5.43 -0.46
N HIS A 2 25.11 -4.22 -0.41
CA HIS A 2 24.88 -3.30 0.70
C HIS A 2 23.39 -2.94 0.87
N GLU A 3 22.67 -2.76 -0.25
CA GLU A 3 21.21 -2.60 -0.25
C GLU A 3 20.47 -3.82 0.31
N ILE A 4 20.95 -5.04 0.03
CA ILE A 4 20.35 -6.29 0.54
C ILE A 4 20.56 -6.37 2.06
N PHE A 5 21.75 -6.01 2.54
CA PHE A 5 22.06 -5.99 3.97
C PHE A 5 21.10 -5.07 4.75
N ALA A 6 20.86 -3.85 4.24
CA ALA A 6 19.91 -2.91 4.84
C ALA A 6 18.45 -3.43 4.84
N GLN A 7 18.08 -4.24 3.84
CA GLN A 7 16.76 -4.83 3.70
C GLN A 7 16.54 -6.09 4.57
N CYS A 8 17.60 -6.68 5.12
CA CYS A 8 17.48 -7.86 5.98
C CYS A 8 16.68 -7.49 7.23
N PRO A 9 15.64 -8.23 7.66
CA PRO A 9 14.90 -7.92 8.88
C PRO A 9 15.80 -7.78 10.11
N ARG A 10 16.81 -8.66 10.19
CA ARG A 10 17.81 -8.73 11.24
C ARG A 10 19.19 -8.93 10.61
N VAL A 11 20.19 -8.31 11.21
CA VAL A 11 21.61 -8.50 10.87
C VAL A 11 22.42 -8.62 12.15
N GLY A 12 23.57 -9.28 12.08
CA GLY A 12 24.47 -9.43 13.22
C GLY A 12 25.81 -10.00 12.82
N ARG A 13 26.68 -10.22 13.81
CA ARG A 13 27.93 -10.96 13.60
C ARG A 13 27.62 -12.42 13.39
N TRP A 14 28.41 -13.09 12.55
CA TRP A 14 28.20 -14.50 12.26
C TRP A 14 28.22 -15.40 13.50
N ASP A 15 28.97 -15.04 14.54
CA ASP A 15 29.02 -15.78 15.81
C ASP A 15 27.66 -15.82 16.53
N ASP A 16 26.77 -14.86 16.25
CA ASP A 16 25.42 -14.77 16.80
C ASP A 16 24.35 -15.37 15.86
N ALA A 17 24.77 -16.01 14.76
CA ALA A 17 23.87 -16.47 13.71
C ALA A 17 23.15 -17.77 14.08
N ASP A 18 21.89 -17.89 13.68
CA ASP A 18 21.13 -19.14 13.87
C ASP A 18 21.48 -20.14 12.77
N LEU A 19 22.36 -21.09 13.09
CA LEU A 19 22.87 -22.08 12.13
C LEU A 19 21.83 -23.12 11.69
N ALA A 20 20.66 -23.18 12.33
CA ALA A 20 19.55 -24.03 11.89
C ALA A 20 18.71 -23.38 10.78
N LYS A 21 18.83 -22.05 10.58
CA LYS A 21 18.09 -21.30 9.56
C LYS A 21 18.86 -21.18 8.26
N THR A 22 18.10 -21.08 7.17
CA THR A 22 18.64 -20.56 5.90
C THR A 22 18.71 -19.05 6.02
N GLN A 23 19.87 -18.46 5.78
CA GLN A 23 20.07 -17.01 5.93
C GLN A 23 21.16 -16.52 4.99
N LEU A 24 21.26 -15.21 4.84
CA LEU A 24 22.34 -14.59 4.08
C LEU A 24 23.59 -14.52 4.96
N ILE A 25 24.74 -14.72 4.33
CA ILE A 25 26.05 -14.49 4.93
C ILE A 25 26.80 -13.45 4.09
N PHE A 26 27.39 -12.48 4.76
CA PHE A 26 28.11 -11.39 4.16
C PHE A 26 29.55 -11.37 4.67
N VAL A 27 30.48 -10.99 3.81
CA VAL A 27 31.88 -10.80 4.17
C VAL A 27 32.39 -9.49 3.58
N THR A 28 32.98 -8.66 4.43
CA THR A 28 33.65 -7.40 4.07
C THR A 28 34.53 -6.97 5.24
N LEU A 29 35.28 -5.87 5.09
CA LEU A 29 36.07 -5.30 6.18
C LEU A 29 35.17 -4.97 7.38
N ALA A 30 35.55 -5.39 8.58
CA ALA A 30 34.69 -5.26 9.75
C ALA A 30 34.27 -3.80 10.05
N SER A 31 35.13 -2.84 9.75
CA SER A 31 34.86 -1.40 9.91
C SER A 31 33.84 -0.84 8.91
N ASN A 32 33.44 -1.62 7.89
CA ASN A 32 32.47 -1.21 6.88
C ASN A 32 31.03 -1.57 7.25
N VAL A 33 30.79 -2.14 8.43
CA VAL A 33 29.46 -2.57 8.87
C VAL A 33 29.10 -1.85 10.16
N ASP A 34 27.97 -1.14 10.14
CA ASP A 34 27.31 -0.61 11.32
C ASP A 34 26.06 -1.46 11.58
N LEU A 35 26.15 -2.39 12.54
CA LEU A 35 25.05 -3.29 12.89
C LEU A 35 23.89 -2.57 13.55
N THR A 36 24.14 -1.45 14.25
CA THR A 36 23.10 -0.66 14.89
C THR A 36 22.26 0.07 13.85
N ARG A 37 22.90 0.61 12.82
CA ARG A 37 22.21 1.26 11.69
C ARG A 37 21.74 0.30 10.61
N LYS A 38 22.12 -0.98 10.68
CA LYS A 38 21.94 -1.98 9.61
C LYS A 38 22.56 -1.50 8.28
N GLU A 39 23.70 -0.83 8.36
CA GLU A 39 24.38 -0.23 7.21
C GLU A 39 25.64 -1.01 6.86
N MET A 40 25.89 -1.14 5.55
CA MET A 40 27.12 -1.66 5.00
C MET A 40 27.64 -0.69 3.95
N VAL A 41 28.91 -0.30 4.03
CA VAL A 41 29.49 0.71 3.12
C VAL A 41 29.47 0.20 1.67
N ASN A 42 29.14 1.10 0.73
CA ASN A 42 29.13 0.75 -0.68
C ASN A 42 30.54 0.69 -1.31
N ILE A 43 31.29 -0.38 -1.04
CA ILE A 43 32.58 -0.65 -1.68
C ILE A 43 32.57 -1.92 -2.55
N PRO A 44 33.53 -2.11 -3.48
CA PRO A 44 33.64 -3.34 -4.27
C PRO A 44 34.06 -4.58 -3.48
N GLN A 45 34.84 -4.42 -2.40
CA GLN A 45 35.39 -5.54 -1.61
C GLN A 45 34.37 -6.05 -0.58
N LYS A 46 33.33 -6.71 -1.10
CA LYS A 46 32.28 -7.35 -0.30
C LYS A 46 31.71 -8.54 -1.06
N HIS A 47 31.43 -9.63 -0.34
CA HIS A 47 30.84 -10.85 -0.89
C HIS A 47 29.60 -11.26 -0.10
N ILE A 48 28.64 -11.89 -0.78
CA ILE A 48 27.40 -12.41 -0.21
C ILE A 48 27.24 -13.86 -0.65
N GLY A 49 26.74 -14.69 0.26
CA GLY A 49 26.27 -16.03 -0.04
C GLY A 49 24.96 -16.33 0.69
N VAL A 50 24.38 -17.49 0.36
CA VAL A 50 23.27 -18.09 1.08
C VAL A 50 23.84 -19.20 1.95
N TYR A 51 23.72 -19.06 3.26
CA TYR A 51 24.02 -20.13 4.19
C TYR A 51 22.81 -21.09 4.26
N HIS A 52 23.08 -22.39 4.07
CA HIS A 52 22.11 -23.45 4.27
C HIS A 52 22.82 -24.74 4.68
N SER A 53 22.38 -25.36 5.77
CA SER A 53 22.83 -26.68 6.21
C SER A 53 24.37 -26.82 6.28
N GLY A 54 25.04 -25.87 6.93
CA GLY A 54 26.50 -25.88 7.14
C GLY A 54 27.33 -25.41 5.93
N LYS A 55 26.70 -25.00 4.83
CA LYS A 55 27.39 -24.54 3.62
C LYS A 55 26.98 -23.14 3.22
N VAL A 56 27.92 -22.40 2.64
CA VAL A 56 27.72 -21.10 2.01
C VAL A 56 27.72 -21.27 0.51
N TYR A 57 26.58 -21.02 -0.12
CA TYR A 57 26.42 -21.03 -1.57
C TYR A 57 26.61 -19.62 -2.10
N HIS A 58 27.58 -19.42 -2.98
CA HIS A 58 27.89 -18.11 -3.54
C HIS A 58 28.47 -18.24 -4.95
N TYR A 59 28.32 -17.18 -5.73
CA TYR A 59 28.77 -17.16 -7.12
C TYR A 59 30.26 -16.80 -7.21
N SER A 60 31.03 -17.66 -7.86
CA SER A 60 32.46 -17.44 -8.09
C SER A 60 32.69 -16.88 -9.49
N ASN A 61 33.14 -15.63 -9.58
CA ASN A 61 33.47 -15.00 -10.87
C ASN A 61 34.57 -15.76 -11.63
N THR A 62 35.51 -16.39 -10.92
CA THR A 62 36.61 -17.15 -11.55
C THR A 62 36.14 -18.47 -12.13
N ALA A 63 35.17 -19.13 -11.49
CA ALA A 63 34.67 -20.43 -11.93
C ALA A 63 33.40 -20.32 -12.79
N ASP A 64 32.83 -19.11 -12.93
CA ASP A 64 31.57 -18.81 -13.62
C ASP A 64 30.42 -19.75 -13.20
N GLN A 65 30.36 -20.08 -11.91
CA GLN A 65 29.36 -21.00 -11.36
C GLN A 65 29.09 -20.73 -9.88
N VAL A 66 27.96 -21.25 -9.39
CA VAL A 66 27.69 -21.33 -7.95
C VAL A 66 28.62 -22.37 -7.34
N THR A 67 29.35 -21.96 -6.32
CA THR A 67 30.21 -22.83 -5.51
C THR A 67 29.68 -22.90 -4.08
N SER A 68 30.07 -23.94 -3.34
CA SER A 68 29.72 -24.08 -1.93
C SER A 68 30.94 -24.41 -1.07
N GLU A 69 31.09 -23.72 0.05
CA GLU A 69 32.18 -23.93 1.01
C GLU A 69 31.67 -23.73 2.45
N SER A 70 32.46 -24.09 3.48
CA SER A 70 32.05 -23.82 4.88
C SER A 70 32.13 -22.32 5.18
N PRO A 71 31.44 -21.80 6.21
CA PRO A 71 31.58 -20.39 6.62
C PRO A 71 33.04 -19.99 6.91
N GLU A 72 33.82 -20.87 7.53
CA GLU A 72 35.24 -20.62 7.86
C GLU A 72 36.08 -20.53 6.59
N SER A 73 35.81 -21.41 5.62
CA SER A 73 36.50 -21.42 4.32
C SER A 73 36.15 -20.17 3.53
N PHE A 74 34.88 -19.78 3.55
CA PHE A 74 34.36 -18.57 2.95
C PHE A 74 35.08 -17.33 3.49
N LEU A 75 35.18 -17.19 4.82
CA LEU A 75 35.94 -16.09 5.43
C LEU A 75 37.43 -16.13 5.07
N ALA A 76 38.08 -17.29 5.22
CA ALA A 76 39.51 -17.44 4.96
C ALA A 76 39.88 -17.03 3.53
N LYS A 77 39.03 -17.40 2.55
CA LYS A 77 39.16 -17.01 1.15
C LYS A 77 39.17 -15.50 0.98
N PHE A 78 38.20 -14.78 1.53
CA PHE A 78 38.14 -13.32 1.37
C PHE A 78 39.16 -12.58 2.25
N GLN A 79 39.56 -13.17 3.37
CA GLN A 79 40.66 -12.67 4.20
C GLN A 79 42.00 -12.74 3.48
N ALA A 80 42.21 -13.73 2.61
CA ALA A 80 43.40 -13.83 1.76
C ALA A 80 43.33 -12.89 0.53
N LEU A 81 42.12 -12.61 0.01
CA LEU A 81 41.94 -11.77 -1.18
C LEU A 81 41.94 -10.27 -0.89
N TYR A 82 41.50 -9.85 0.31
CA TYR A 82 41.32 -8.43 0.65
C TYR A 82 42.20 -8.00 1.81
N ALA A 83 42.68 -6.75 1.74
CA ALA A 83 43.45 -6.15 2.82
C ALA A 83 42.58 -5.80 4.03
N GLY A 84 43.18 -5.90 5.22
CA GLY A 84 42.52 -5.57 6.50
C GLY A 84 41.72 -6.73 7.11
N ASN A 85 41.16 -6.48 8.29
CA ASN A 85 40.43 -7.48 9.06
C ASN A 85 39.01 -7.68 8.53
N GLN A 86 38.79 -8.75 7.77
CA GLN A 86 37.47 -9.09 7.26
C GLN A 86 36.61 -9.64 8.41
N GLY A 87 35.30 -9.35 8.35
CA GLY A 87 34.31 -9.89 9.27
C GLY A 87 33.26 -10.69 8.51
N LEU A 88 32.71 -11.71 9.16
CA LEU A 88 31.48 -12.37 8.73
C LEU A 88 30.27 -11.81 9.46
N PHE A 89 29.20 -11.61 8.70
CA PHE A 89 27.93 -11.09 9.19
C PHE A 89 26.80 -11.94 8.64
N TYR A 90 25.74 -12.16 9.44
CA TYR A 90 24.52 -12.74 8.93
C TYR A 90 23.50 -11.66 8.59
N GLY A 91 22.56 -12.00 7.71
CA GLY A 91 21.33 -11.25 7.52
C GLY A 91 20.18 -12.20 7.21
N TRP A 92 19.04 -11.92 7.83
CA TRP A 92 17.78 -12.60 7.56
C TRP A 92 17.29 -12.27 6.14
N ILE A 93 16.64 -13.22 5.47
CA ILE A 93 16.22 -13.05 4.08
C ILE A 93 15.25 -11.86 3.99
N PRO A 94 15.50 -10.85 3.13
CA PRO A 94 14.61 -9.72 2.98
C PRO A 94 13.15 -10.12 2.79
N GLY A 95 12.28 -9.58 3.65
CA GLY A 95 10.85 -9.83 3.62
C GLY A 95 10.39 -11.17 4.21
N GLU A 96 11.29 -12.04 4.71
CA GLU A 96 10.87 -13.34 5.27
C GLU A 96 9.99 -13.20 6.51
N ASN A 97 10.14 -12.11 7.23
CA ASN A 97 9.37 -11.81 8.43
C ASN A 97 8.02 -11.12 8.13
N LEU A 98 7.64 -10.95 6.86
CA LEU A 98 6.34 -10.38 6.50
C LEU A 98 5.19 -11.38 6.63
N LEU A 99 5.49 -12.67 6.58
CA LEU A 99 4.51 -13.73 6.71
C LEU A 99 4.09 -13.87 8.17
N LEU A 100 2.79 -13.77 8.42
CA LEU A 100 2.17 -13.99 9.70
C LEU A 100 1.68 -15.43 9.78
N ASP A 101 1.86 -16.05 10.94
CA ASP A 101 1.19 -17.32 11.26
C ASP A 101 -0.28 -17.04 11.54
N VAL A 102 -1.13 -17.01 10.50
CA VAL A 102 -2.57 -16.73 10.63
C VAL A 102 -3.40 -18.01 10.66
N GLN A 103 -4.13 -18.22 11.75
CA GLN A 103 -4.99 -19.37 12.00
C GLN A 103 -6.46 -18.95 11.84
N ALA A 104 -7.34 -19.93 11.57
CA ALA A 104 -8.78 -19.67 11.49
C ALA A 104 -9.39 -19.28 12.85
N GLU A 105 -8.88 -19.90 13.92
CA GLU A 105 -9.28 -19.63 15.30
C GLU A 105 -8.50 -18.43 15.90
N PRO A 106 -9.01 -17.75 16.94
CA PRO A 106 -8.47 -16.50 17.50
C PRO A 106 -7.09 -16.51 18.16
N ARG A 107 -6.13 -17.28 17.67
CA ARG A 107 -4.84 -17.49 18.35
C ARG A 107 -3.65 -16.86 17.64
N SER A 108 -3.87 -16.23 16.49
CA SER A 108 -2.81 -16.19 15.48
C SER A 108 -2.10 -14.85 15.33
N VAL A 109 -2.51 -13.80 16.06
CA VAL A 109 -1.65 -12.62 16.26
C VAL A 109 -1.84 -12.15 17.70
N SER A 110 -0.74 -11.79 18.37
CA SER A 110 -0.74 -11.18 19.70
C SER A 110 -1.30 -9.75 19.61
N ALA A 111 -2.60 -9.66 19.33
CA ALA A 111 -3.35 -8.43 19.19
C ALA A 111 -4.39 -8.34 20.30
N ASP A 112 -4.68 -7.12 20.76
CA ASP A 112 -5.86 -6.87 21.59
C ASP A 112 -7.14 -7.14 20.78
N LYS A 113 -7.13 -6.86 19.46
CA LYS A 113 -8.22 -7.18 18.53
C LYS A 113 -7.95 -8.50 17.80
N LYS A 114 -8.61 -9.56 18.25
CA LYS A 114 -8.50 -10.91 17.66
C LYS A 114 -9.68 -11.18 16.74
N PHE A 115 -9.41 -11.77 15.57
CA PHE A 115 -10.43 -12.08 14.58
C PHE A 115 -10.61 -13.59 14.41
N GLU A 116 -11.86 -14.01 14.28
CA GLU A 116 -12.24 -15.34 13.77
C GLU A 116 -12.34 -15.27 12.26
N LEU A 117 -11.64 -16.18 11.55
CA LEU A 117 -11.53 -16.20 10.09
C LEU A 117 -11.92 -17.60 9.57
N PRO A 118 -13.22 -17.93 9.55
CA PRO A 118 -13.68 -19.23 9.07
C PRO A 118 -13.30 -19.45 7.61
N ASP A 119 -13.22 -20.73 7.24
CA ASP A 119 -13.01 -21.12 5.85
C ASP A 119 -14.11 -20.55 4.94
N PRO A 120 -13.75 -20.13 3.71
CA PRO A 120 -14.70 -19.50 2.83
C PRO A 120 -15.78 -20.49 2.39
N VAL A 121 -17.02 -20.02 2.35
CA VAL A 121 -18.16 -20.78 1.79
C VAL A 121 -18.54 -20.14 0.45
N ASP A 122 -18.52 -20.92 -0.63
CA ASP A 122 -18.73 -20.43 -2.01
C ASP A 122 -17.79 -19.27 -2.39
N GLY A 123 -16.54 -19.34 -1.92
CA GLY A 123 -15.53 -18.29 -2.10
C GLY A 123 -15.88 -16.99 -1.37
N ARG A 124 -16.74 -17.01 -0.34
CA ARG A 124 -17.02 -15.83 0.48
C ARG A 124 -16.27 -15.92 1.80
N TRP A 125 -15.34 -15.00 1.98
CA TRP A 125 -14.58 -14.84 3.21
C TRP A 125 -15.34 -13.95 4.19
N LYS A 126 -15.43 -14.41 5.43
CA LYS A 126 -16.06 -13.70 6.53
C LYS A 126 -15.08 -13.54 7.66
N ALA A 127 -15.33 -12.52 8.49
CA ALA A 127 -14.57 -12.30 9.70
C ALA A 127 -15.48 -11.78 10.80
N ARG A 128 -15.02 -11.91 12.04
CA ARG A 128 -15.67 -11.35 13.23
C ARG A 128 -14.63 -11.03 14.27
N LEU A 129 -14.78 -9.90 14.96
CA LEU A 129 -13.97 -9.64 16.15
C LEU A 129 -14.44 -10.55 17.29
N VAL A 130 -13.51 -11.21 17.99
CA VAL A 130 -13.87 -12.06 19.14
C VAL A 130 -14.71 -11.29 20.15
N GLY A 131 -15.82 -11.90 20.55
CA GLY A 131 -16.79 -11.31 21.48
C GLY A 131 -17.95 -10.59 20.79
N GLU A 132 -17.84 -10.31 19.49
CA GLU A 132 -18.98 -9.83 18.71
C GLU A 132 -19.90 -10.98 18.30
N PRO A 133 -21.21 -10.72 18.09
CA PRO A 133 -22.15 -11.77 17.73
C PRO A 133 -22.04 -12.18 16.25
N ASP A 134 -21.84 -11.22 15.35
CA ASP A 134 -22.10 -11.41 13.92
C ASP A 134 -20.82 -11.42 13.07
N PHE A 135 -20.80 -12.31 12.08
CA PHE A 135 -19.78 -12.28 11.04
C PHE A 135 -20.12 -11.25 9.97
N PHE A 136 -19.15 -10.41 9.62
CA PHE A 136 -19.22 -9.53 8.47
C PHE A 136 -18.54 -10.14 7.24
N LEU A 137 -18.98 -9.74 6.04
CA LEU A 137 -18.34 -10.13 4.79
C LEU A 137 -17.05 -9.34 4.62
N VAL A 138 -15.93 -10.04 4.44
CA VAL A 138 -14.64 -9.43 4.07
C VAL A 138 -14.57 -9.24 2.56
N GLY A 139 -14.93 -10.28 1.81
CA GLY A 139 -14.96 -10.23 0.36
C GLY A 139 -15.31 -11.58 -0.27
N LYS A 140 -15.50 -11.57 -1.58
CA LYS A 140 -15.65 -12.76 -2.42
C LYS A 140 -14.40 -12.96 -3.25
N GLU A 141 -13.95 -14.19 -3.37
CA GLU A 141 -12.84 -14.57 -4.22
C GLU A 141 -13.11 -14.21 -5.69
N VAL A 142 -12.09 -13.63 -6.30
CA VAL A 142 -11.99 -13.35 -7.72
C VAL A 142 -10.81 -14.16 -8.24
N ASN A 143 -11.08 -15.02 -9.22
CA ASN A 143 -10.08 -15.84 -9.89
C ASN A 143 -10.29 -15.73 -11.40
N ASP A 144 -9.71 -14.70 -12.01
CA ASP A 144 -9.72 -14.46 -13.45
C ASP A 144 -8.30 -14.64 -14.00
N ALA A 145 -8.02 -15.86 -14.46
CA ALA A 145 -6.72 -16.23 -15.01
C ALA A 145 -6.36 -15.44 -16.28
N ALA A 146 -7.35 -15.04 -17.08
CA ALA A 146 -7.11 -14.30 -18.32
C ALA A 146 -6.60 -12.88 -18.02
N ARG A 147 -7.14 -12.24 -16.98
CA ARG A 147 -6.68 -10.91 -16.51
C ARG A 147 -5.61 -10.98 -15.44
N LYS A 148 -5.25 -12.19 -14.98
CA LYS A 148 -4.35 -12.46 -13.84
C LYS A 148 -4.83 -11.76 -12.56
N TYR A 149 -6.14 -11.70 -12.38
CA TYR A 149 -6.76 -11.11 -11.20
C TYR A 149 -7.08 -12.22 -10.21
N HIS A 150 -6.42 -12.15 -9.05
CA HIS A 150 -6.55 -13.13 -7.97
C HIS A 150 -6.52 -12.42 -6.62
N GLY A 151 -7.58 -12.57 -5.83
CA GLY A 151 -7.76 -11.91 -4.54
C GLY A 151 -9.23 -11.88 -4.14
N ILE A 152 -9.57 -11.05 -3.16
CA ILE A 152 -10.94 -10.79 -2.69
C ILE A 152 -11.46 -9.42 -3.14
N PHE A 153 -12.77 -9.35 -3.35
CA PHE A 153 -13.50 -8.13 -3.67
C PHE A 153 -14.90 -8.16 -3.06
N MET A 154 -15.40 -7.02 -2.60
CA MET A 154 -16.78 -6.92 -2.12
C MET A 154 -17.74 -6.67 -3.29
N PRO A 155 -18.70 -7.58 -3.60
CA PRO A 155 -19.67 -7.33 -4.65
C PRO A 155 -20.60 -6.16 -4.31
N GLY A 156 -20.99 -5.35 -5.30
CA GLY A 156 -21.86 -4.19 -5.09
C GLY A 156 -23.20 -4.51 -4.39
N ALA A 157 -23.79 -5.68 -4.67
CA ALA A 157 -25.01 -6.14 -4.01
C ALA A 157 -24.80 -6.53 -2.52
N SER A 158 -23.57 -6.46 -2.03
CA SER A 158 -23.17 -6.82 -0.67
C SER A 158 -22.50 -5.64 0.05
N TYR A 159 -22.56 -4.43 -0.48
CA TYR A 159 -22.08 -3.24 0.22
C TYR A 159 -22.91 -2.99 1.48
N TRP A 160 -22.24 -2.52 2.53
CA TRP A 160 -22.82 -2.28 3.85
C TRP A 160 -21.94 -1.31 4.64
N GLY A 161 -22.46 -0.78 5.74
CA GLY A 161 -21.68 0.02 6.70
C GLY A 161 -21.73 1.52 6.45
N GLU A 162 -20.78 2.24 7.05
CA GLU A 162 -20.74 3.70 7.01
C GLU A 162 -20.45 4.25 5.61
N ILE A 163 -21.14 5.33 5.26
CA ILE A 163 -21.04 6.01 3.95
C ILE A 163 -20.46 7.41 4.15
N TYR A 164 -19.43 7.75 3.37
CA TYR A 164 -18.89 9.10 3.32
C TYR A 164 -19.93 10.09 2.77
N ARG A 165 -20.20 11.13 3.56
CA ARG A 165 -21.07 12.25 3.19
C ARG A 165 -20.28 13.54 3.25
N ALA A 166 -20.20 14.27 2.14
CA ALA A 166 -19.43 15.51 2.06
C ALA A 166 -19.82 16.49 3.16
N GLU A 167 -21.12 16.62 3.46
CA GLU A 167 -21.67 17.60 4.39
C GLU A 167 -21.03 17.52 5.79
N GLU A 168 -20.73 16.32 6.26
CA GLU A 168 -20.10 16.09 7.58
C GLU A 168 -18.69 16.69 7.65
N TYR A 169 -17.99 16.77 6.52
CA TYR A 169 -16.59 17.21 6.45
C TYR A 169 -16.42 18.61 5.87
N ARG A 170 -17.46 19.18 5.25
CA ARG A 170 -17.45 20.54 4.66
C ARG A 170 -16.95 21.64 5.59
N PRO A 171 -17.26 21.67 6.91
CA PRO A 171 -16.72 22.69 7.80
C PRO A 171 -15.19 22.77 7.79
N SER A 172 -14.51 21.64 7.51
CA SER A 172 -13.05 21.55 7.55
C SER A 172 -12.40 21.34 6.18
N LEU A 173 -13.10 20.75 5.22
CA LEU A 173 -12.60 20.45 3.88
C LEU A 173 -13.22 21.32 2.79
N ARG A 174 -14.21 22.15 3.12
CA ARG A 174 -14.87 23.07 2.19
C ARG A 174 -15.34 22.30 0.94
N THR A 175 -15.07 22.83 -0.25
CA THR A 175 -15.51 22.23 -1.53
C THR A 175 -14.80 20.91 -1.85
N TRP A 176 -13.62 20.65 -1.28
CA TRP A 176 -12.92 19.38 -1.46
C TRP A 176 -13.73 18.19 -0.96
N ALA A 177 -14.53 18.38 0.10
CA ALA A 177 -15.41 17.33 0.59
C ALA A 177 -16.37 16.84 -0.50
N THR A 178 -16.93 17.75 -1.28
CA THR A 178 -17.85 17.45 -2.39
C THR A 178 -17.12 16.78 -3.56
N LEU A 179 -15.91 17.23 -3.90
CA LEU A 179 -15.12 16.59 -4.96
C LEU A 179 -14.79 15.12 -4.61
N LEU A 180 -14.46 14.86 -3.34
CA LEU A 180 -14.26 13.50 -2.85
C LEU A 180 -15.53 12.65 -2.97
N GLU A 181 -16.70 13.19 -2.62
CA GLU A 181 -17.97 12.45 -2.64
C GLU A 181 -18.38 12.03 -4.05
N VAL A 182 -18.19 12.90 -5.05
CA VAL A 182 -18.58 12.55 -6.43
C VAL A 182 -17.67 11.50 -7.05
N THR A 183 -16.37 11.52 -6.73
CA THR A 183 -15.43 10.47 -7.17
C THR A 183 -15.64 9.19 -6.36
N GLY A 184 -15.80 9.29 -5.04
CA GLY A 184 -16.06 8.15 -4.16
C GLY A 184 -17.37 7.43 -4.50
N ALA A 185 -18.40 8.16 -4.94
CA ALA A 185 -19.63 7.58 -5.45
C ALA A 185 -19.35 6.63 -6.63
N CYS A 186 -18.39 6.97 -7.49
CA CYS A 186 -17.99 6.13 -8.62
C CYS A 186 -17.11 4.94 -8.24
N GLU A 187 -16.30 5.07 -7.19
CA GLU A 187 -15.36 4.03 -6.74
C GLU A 187 -16.01 2.97 -5.85
N SER A 188 -16.81 3.40 -4.88
CA SER A 188 -17.23 2.57 -3.74
C SER A 188 -18.68 2.81 -3.31
N GLU A 189 -19.42 3.63 -4.07
CA GLU A 189 -20.69 4.19 -3.62
C GLU A 189 -20.53 4.90 -2.26
N ASN A 190 -19.34 5.46 -2.02
CA ASN A 190 -18.90 6.15 -0.81
C ASN A 190 -18.75 5.28 0.46
N HIS A 191 -18.77 3.96 0.39
CA HIS A 191 -18.61 3.10 1.57
C HIS A 191 -17.17 3.08 2.10
N PHE A 192 -17.01 3.28 3.42
CA PHE A 192 -15.70 3.39 4.08
C PHE A 192 -14.90 2.09 4.21
N ASN A 193 -15.55 0.95 3.99
CA ASN A 193 -15.08 -0.38 4.34
C ASN A 193 -14.94 -1.30 3.11
N LEU A 194 -14.84 -0.75 1.90
CA LEU A 194 -14.65 -1.60 0.72
C LEU A 194 -13.19 -1.96 0.49
N VAL A 195 -12.97 -3.20 0.09
CA VAL A 195 -11.65 -3.74 -0.24
C VAL A 195 -11.65 -4.36 -1.64
N ASN A 196 -10.52 -4.22 -2.32
CA ASN A 196 -10.17 -4.93 -3.54
C ASN A 196 -8.69 -5.32 -3.45
N THR A 197 -8.38 -6.59 -3.63
CA THR A 197 -6.99 -7.09 -3.58
C THR A 197 -6.55 -7.81 -4.87
N TYR A 198 -7.45 -7.95 -5.86
CA TYR A 198 -7.18 -8.82 -7.02
C TYR A 198 -6.27 -8.17 -8.08
N ASP A 199 -6.17 -6.84 -8.09
CA ASP A 199 -5.48 -6.10 -9.14
C ASP A 199 -3.97 -5.90 -8.87
N ARG A 200 -3.29 -5.12 -9.71
CA ARG A 200 -1.84 -4.89 -9.60
C ARG A 200 -1.40 -4.25 -8.28
N ALA A 201 -2.28 -3.52 -7.59
CA ALA A 201 -1.98 -2.90 -6.32
C ALA A 201 -1.85 -3.92 -5.18
N LYS A 202 -2.30 -5.18 -5.37
CA LYS A 202 -2.49 -6.24 -4.36
C LYS A 202 -3.47 -5.89 -3.24
N PHE A 203 -3.70 -4.61 -2.99
CA PHE A 203 -4.59 -4.13 -1.96
C PHE A 203 -4.98 -2.68 -2.24
N THR A 204 -6.29 -2.43 -2.23
CA THR A 204 -6.93 -1.13 -2.39
C THR A 204 -8.09 -1.05 -1.40
N PHE A 205 -8.19 0.06 -0.67
CA PHE A 205 -9.13 0.15 0.45
C PHE A 205 -9.87 1.48 0.53
N GLY A 206 -11.12 1.40 0.99
CA GLY A 206 -11.91 2.54 1.45
C GLY A 206 -12.75 3.23 0.38
N PHE A 207 -13.45 4.28 0.78
CA PHE A 207 -14.41 4.99 -0.07
C PHE A 207 -13.75 5.63 -1.30
N TYR A 208 -12.48 6.00 -1.15
CA TYR A 208 -11.67 6.61 -2.21
C TYR A 208 -10.70 5.63 -2.87
N GLN A 209 -10.80 4.32 -2.56
CA GLN A 209 -9.99 3.25 -3.15
C GLN A 209 -8.48 3.58 -3.14
N LEU A 210 -7.92 3.79 -1.95
CA LEU A 210 -6.51 4.08 -1.74
C LEU A 210 -5.68 2.81 -2.00
N ALA A 211 -4.81 2.84 -3.02
CA ALA A 211 -3.98 1.71 -3.43
C ALA A 211 -2.68 1.56 -2.59
N ALA A 212 -2.25 0.32 -2.36
CA ALA A 212 -1.05 0.01 -1.56
C ALA A 212 0.28 0.24 -2.29
N HIS A 213 0.31 0.11 -3.62
CA HIS A 213 1.57 0.04 -4.36
C HIS A 213 2.31 1.38 -4.52
N THR A 214 1.69 2.52 -4.24
CA THR A 214 2.28 3.83 -4.55
C THR A 214 3.08 4.40 -3.38
N PRO A 215 4.39 4.64 -3.52
CA PRO A 215 5.18 5.30 -2.48
C PRO A 215 4.69 6.72 -2.22
N GLN A 216 4.67 7.15 -0.96
CA GLN A 216 4.35 8.53 -0.54
C GLN A 216 2.99 9.05 -1.10
N ASP A 217 2.06 8.13 -1.31
CA ASP A 217 0.72 8.41 -1.83
C ASP A 217 -0.24 7.28 -1.42
N ASN A 218 -1.53 7.57 -1.41
CA ASN A 218 -2.60 6.59 -1.17
C ASN A 218 -2.49 5.84 0.18
N LEU A 219 -2.57 4.50 0.18
CA LEU A 219 -2.88 3.72 1.38
C LEU A 219 -1.79 3.81 2.45
N ILE A 220 -0.52 3.94 2.07
CA ILE A 220 0.57 4.07 3.04
C ILE A 220 0.43 5.35 3.89
N LEU A 221 -0.03 6.45 3.29
CA LEU A 221 -0.29 7.70 4.02
C LEU A 221 -1.49 7.57 4.96
N MET A 222 -2.47 6.73 4.62
CA MET A 222 -3.55 6.40 5.55
C MET A 222 -3.00 5.60 6.74
N PHE A 223 -2.11 4.62 6.51
CA PHE A 223 -1.47 3.88 7.59
C PHE A 223 -0.64 4.77 8.52
N HIS A 224 0.03 5.81 8.01
CA HIS A 224 0.70 6.80 8.86
C HIS A 224 -0.27 7.47 9.83
N ARG A 225 -1.43 7.92 9.33
CA ARG A 225 -2.46 8.54 10.17
C ARG A 225 -3.11 7.55 11.13
N LEU A 226 -3.31 6.30 10.71
CA LEU A 226 -3.82 5.24 11.59
C LEU A 226 -2.82 4.92 12.70
N ALA A 227 -1.51 4.92 12.41
CA ALA A 227 -0.46 4.67 13.39
C ALA A 227 -0.38 5.72 14.52
N GLU A 228 -0.96 6.90 14.31
CA GLU A 228 -1.09 7.94 15.33
C GLU A 228 -2.31 7.73 16.25
N LEU A 229 -3.23 6.81 15.91
CA LEU A 229 -4.44 6.54 16.69
C LEU A 229 -4.14 5.57 17.86
N PRO A 230 -4.81 5.73 19.01
CA PRO A 230 -4.54 4.90 20.19
C PRO A 230 -4.74 3.39 19.99
N ASP A 231 -5.70 2.99 19.14
CA ASP A 231 -6.03 1.56 18.93
C ASP A 231 -5.22 0.92 17.78
N PHE A 232 -4.22 1.62 17.22
CA PHE A 232 -3.42 1.09 16.11
C PHE A 232 -2.79 -0.26 16.44
N ASN A 233 -2.11 -0.36 17.59
CA ASN A 233 -1.50 -1.61 18.03
C ASN A 233 -2.53 -2.68 18.39
N GLY A 234 -3.77 -2.28 18.69
CA GLY A 234 -4.87 -3.22 18.87
C GLY A 234 -5.21 -3.95 17.57
N TYR A 235 -5.22 -3.24 16.44
CA TYR A 235 -5.47 -3.82 15.11
C TYR A 235 -4.23 -4.40 14.45
N PHE A 236 -3.09 -3.72 14.52
CA PHE A 236 -1.84 -4.06 13.83
C PHE A 236 -0.64 -4.10 14.82
N PRO A 237 -0.63 -5.04 15.77
CA PRO A 237 0.42 -5.12 16.80
C PRO A 237 1.83 -5.35 16.24
N GLU A 238 1.92 -5.91 15.03
CA GLU A 238 3.18 -6.16 14.34
C GLU A 238 3.71 -4.94 13.55
N LEU A 239 3.02 -3.81 13.58
CA LEU A 239 3.43 -2.60 12.86
C LEU A 239 3.87 -1.49 13.81
N GLU A 240 4.86 -0.72 13.38
CA GLU A 240 5.35 0.43 14.14
C GLU A 240 5.77 1.56 13.20
N LEU A 241 5.42 2.80 13.55
CA LEU A 241 5.89 3.98 12.84
C LEU A 241 7.23 4.44 13.45
N ARG A 242 8.34 4.31 12.70
CA ARG A 242 9.69 4.70 13.14
C ARG A 242 10.25 5.74 12.19
N GLY A 243 10.58 6.93 12.71
CA GLY A 243 11.18 8.00 11.90
C GLY A 243 10.31 8.42 10.70
N GLY A 244 8.98 8.36 10.83
CA GLY A 244 8.03 8.68 9.76
C GLY A 244 7.89 7.61 8.67
N ARG A 245 8.37 6.39 8.92
CA ARG A 245 8.21 5.24 8.03
C ARG A 245 7.59 4.06 8.77
N LEU A 246 6.77 3.30 8.07
CA LEU A 246 6.07 2.14 8.62
C LEU A 246 6.96 0.90 8.55
N PHE A 247 7.16 0.27 9.70
CA PHE A 247 7.92 -0.96 9.84
C PHE A 247 7.00 -2.10 10.25
N ARG A 248 7.32 -3.31 9.77
CA ARG A 248 6.86 -4.54 10.42
C ARG A 248 7.91 -5.00 11.40
N VAL A 249 7.52 -5.31 12.62
CA VAL A 249 8.40 -5.64 13.76
C VAL A 249 8.10 -7.03 14.33
N ASP A 250 9.16 -7.79 14.60
CA ASP A 250 9.13 -9.07 15.30
C ASP A 250 9.24 -8.88 16.82
N SER A 251 8.74 -9.86 17.57
CA SER A 251 8.98 -9.96 19.01
C SER A 251 10.46 -10.16 19.36
N ASP A 252 11.26 -10.69 18.44
CA ASP A 252 12.71 -10.90 18.62
C ASP A 252 13.58 -9.69 18.22
N GLY A 253 12.94 -8.58 17.82
CA GLY A 253 13.61 -7.34 17.43
C GLY A 253 13.91 -7.21 15.93
N GLY A 254 13.60 -8.22 15.11
CA GLY A 254 13.61 -8.09 13.64
C GLY A 254 12.70 -6.95 13.17
N ALA A 255 13.14 -6.18 12.18
CA ALA A 255 12.38 -5.04 11.67
C ALA A 255 12.58 -4.84 10.17
N THR A 256 11.47 -4.71 9.44
CA THR A 256 11.44 -4.54 7.99
C THR A 256 10.73 -3.25 7.64
N ASP A 257 11.44 -2.37 6.91
CA ASP A 257 10.88 -1.13 6.37
C ASP A 257 9.90 -1.45 5.25
N LEU A 258 8.60 -1.24 5.48
CA LEU A 258 7.57 -1.56 4.50
C LEU A 258 7.53 -0.55 3.34
N GLU A 259 8.11 0.63 3.54
CA GLU A 259 8.14 1.72 2.57
C GLU A 259 9.41 1.74 1.72
N GLN A 260 10.24 0.70 1.81
CA GLN A 260 11.36 0.49 0.91
C GLN A 260 10.84 0.57 -0.54
N GLU A 261 11.42 1.48 -1.32
CA GLU A 261 11.00 1.69 -2.70
C GLU A 261 11.76 0.79 -3.66
N PHE A 262 11.03 0.18 -4.58
CA PHE A 262 11.53 -0.69 -5.63
C PHE A 262 11.06 -0.17 -6.99
N THR A 263 11.88 -0.33 -8.02
CA THR A 263 11.44 -0.11 -9.41
C THR A 263 10.97 -1.44 -9.98
N ALA A 264 9.67 -1.55 -10.25
CA ALA A 264 9.10 -2.71 -10.93
C ALA A 264 9.62 -2.81 -12.38
N SER A 265 9.46 -3.97 -13.01
CA SER A 265 9.94 -4.22 -14.38
C SER A 265 9.33 -3.29 -15.44
N ASN A 266 8.16 -2.69 -15.15
CA ASN A 266 7.51 -1.69 -15.98
C ASN A 266 7.99 -0.24 -15.72
N GLY A 267 8.99 -0.05 -14.85
CA GLY A 267 9.55 1.25 -14.48
C GLY A 267 8.79 2.00 -13.37
N GLU A 268 7.68 1.45 -12.86
CA GLU A 268 6.93 2.08 -11.76
C GLU A 268 7.67 1.92 -10.42
N ARG A 269 7.73 2.99 -9.63
CA ARG A 269 8.19 2.92 -8.24
C ARG A 269 7.08 2.33 -7.36
N GLN A 270 7.42 1.35 -6.54
CA GLN A 270 6.49 0.62 -5.68
C GLN A 270 7.06 0.34 -4.29
N ILE A 271 6.17 0.13 -3.31
CA ILE A 271 6.51 -0.31 -1.95
C ILE A 271 6.11 -1.77 -1.76
N MET A 272 6.87 -2.66 -2.39
CA MET A 272 6.52 -4.09 -2.53
C MET A 272 6.42 -4.82 -1.19
N LEU A 273 7.21 -4.42 -0.18
CA LEU A 273 7.16 -5.03 1.15
C LEU A 273 5.85 -4.69 1.87
N PHE A 274 5.36 -3.45 1.78
CA PHE A 274 4.01 -3.09 2.26
C PHE A 274 2.91 -3.89 1.54
N MET A 275 3.01 -4.03 0.22
CA MET A 275 2.05 -4.82 -0.56
C MET A 275 2.04 -6.29 -0.13
N ASN A 276 3.21 -6.88 0.12
CA ASN A 276 3.36 -8.28 0.54
C ASN A 276 2.95 -8.51 2.00
N TYR A 277 3.11 -7.51 2.86
CA TYR A 277 2.55 -7.56 4.21
C TYR A 277 1.00 -7.59 4.20
N LEU A 278 0.38 -6.82 3.29
CA LEU A 278 -1.08 -6.75 3.19
C LEU A 278 -1.69 -7.99 2.52
N ASN A 279 -1.04 -8.48 1.47
CA ASN A 279 -1.47 -9.63 0.68
C ASN A 279 -0.18 -10.33 0.25
N PRO A 280 0.29 -11.39 0.93
CA PRO A 280 1.55 -12.04 0.58
C PRO A 280 1.42 -12.85 -0.70
N GLN A 281 0.34 -13.63 -0.86
CA GLN A 281 0.15 -14.51 -2.01
C GLN A 281 -1.09 -14.13 -2.80
N ARG A 282 -0.94 -13.98 -4.11
CA ARG A 282 -2.10 -13.78 -5.00
C ARG A 282 -2.89 -15.07 -5.22
N VAL A 283 -2.19 -16.21 -5.25
CA VAL A 283 -2.78 -17.53 -5.46
C VAL A 283 -1.98 -18.55 -4.64
N PRO A 284 -2.63 -19.37 -3.80
CA PRO A 284 -4.03 -19.26 -3.38
C PRO A 284 -4.27 -17.97 -2.58
N ILE A 285 -5.54 -17.58 -2.43
CA ILE A 285 -5.94 -16.53 -1.48
C ILE A 285 -5.60 -17.01 -0.07
N ASP A 286 -4.87 -16.18 0.68
CA ASP A 286 -4.32 -16.55 1.97
C ASP A 286 -5.04 -15.86 3.15
N ARG A 287 -4.94 -16.43 4.35
CA ARG A 287 -5.62 -15.90 5.53
C ARG A 287 -5.04 -14.56 6.02
N GLN A 288 -3.79 -14.26 5.71
CA GLN A 288 -3.21 -12.95 6.04
C GLN A 288 -3.88 -11.87 5.20
N GLU A 289 -4.07 -12.07 3.90
CA GLU A 289 -4.88 -11.16 3.05
C GLU A 289 -6.25 -10.85 3.68
N VAL A 290 -6.95 -11.91 4.10
CA VAL A 290 -8.28 -11.80 4.72
C VAL A 290 -8.23 -11.08 6.06
N LEU A 291 -7.22 -11.37 6.91
CA LEU A 291 -7.02 -10.71 8.20
C LEU A 291 -6.78 -9.20 8.03
N GLN A 292 -5.91 -8.81 7.11
CA GLN A 292 -5.59 -7.38 6.91
C GLN A 292 -6.79 -6.61 6.38
N ALA A 293 -7.58 -7.22 5.49
CA ALA A 293 -8.86 -6.67 5.07
C ALA A 293 -9.86 -6.57 6.22
N ALA A 294 -10.03 -7.64 7.01
CA ALA A 294 -10.94 -7.66 8.14
C ALA A 294 -10.63 -6.58 9.18
N ARG A 295 -9.34 -6.37 9.50
CA ARG A 295 -8.88 -5.32 10.42
C ARG A 295 -9.31 -3.93 9.95
N LEU A 296 -9.02 -3.57 8.71
CA LEU A 296 -9.40 -2.26 8.17
C LEU A 296 -10.91 -2.08 8.06
N ILE A 297 -11.64 -3.09 7.57
CA ILE A 297 -13.11 -3.09 7.47
C ILE A 297 -13.74 -2.84 8.84
N HIS A 298 -13.32 -3.64 9.83
CA HIS A 298 -13.85 -3.54 11.18
C HIS A 298 -13.50 -2.20 11.82
N TRP A 299 -12.26 -1.70 11.63
CA TRP A 299 -11.84 -0.43 12.21
C TRP A 299 -12.61 0.75 11.64
N THR A 300 -12.72 0.86 10.32
CA THR A 300 -13.44 2.00 9.71
C THR A 300 -14.95 1.91 9.88
N GLN A 301 -15.50 0.72 10.16
CA GLN A 301 -16.90 0.59 10.54
C GLN A 301 -17.16 1.15 11.94
N HIS A 302 -16.29 0.89 12.92
CA HIS A 302 -16.59 1.18 14.33
C HIS A 302 -15.94 2.46 14.88
N ASP A 303 -14.92 2.99 14.21
CA ASP A 303 -14.16 4.15 14.72
C ASP A 303 -14.26 5.38 13.78
N PRO A 304 -14.94 6.46 14.22
CA PRO A 304 -14.97 7.73 13.50
C PRO A 304 -13.57 8.33 13.24
N ALA A 305 -12.59 8.12 14.13
CA ALA A 305 -11.23 8.61 13.95
C ALA A 305 -10.51 7.90 12.80
N ALA A 306 -10.72 6.58 12.65
CA ALA A 306 -10.20 5.82 11.52
C ALA A 306 -10.85 6.27 10.19
N ARG A 307 -12.16 6.55 10.18
CA ARG A 307 -12.83 7.17 9.02
C ARG A 307 -12.25 8.54 8.71
N LEU A 308 -12.06 9.39 9.71
CA LEU A 308 -11.45 10.70 9.53
C LEU A 308 -10.03 10.61 8.97
N ALA A 309 -9.21 9.67 9.43
CA ALA A 309 -7.88 9.40 8.89
C ALA A 309 -7.94 9.08 7.38
N GLN A 310 -8.90 8.24 6.97
CA GLN A 310 -9.15 7.94 5.56
C GLN A 310 -9.56 9.18 4.76
N VAL A 311 -10.51 9.97 5.28
CA VAL A 311 -11.00 11.21 4.63
C VAL A 311 -9.88 12.24 4.46
N ARG A 312 -9.09 12.48 5.51
CA ARG A 312 -7.97 13.44 5.47
C ARG A 312 -6.92 13.02 4.47
N THR A 313 -6.58 11.73 4.45
CA THR A 313 -5.64 11.17 3.46
C THR A 313 -6.14 11.44 2.04
N ALA A 314 -7.38 11.09 1.73
CA ALA A 314 -7.97 11.30 0.41
C ALA A 314 -8.00 12.79 0.02
N ALA A 315 -8.38 13.66 0.96
CA ALA A 315 -8.43 15.11 0.75
C ALA A 315 -7.06 15.69 0.42
N ASP A 316 -6.04 15.37 1.22
CA ASP A 316 -4.68 15.90 1.03
C ASP A 316 -4.08 15.42 -0.29
N ILE A 317 -4.31 14.15 -0.65
CA ILE A 317 -3.89 13.60 -1.93
C ILE A 317 -4.54 14.35 -3.08
N LEU A 318 -5.86 14.56 -3.02
CA LEU A 318 -6.59 15.26 -4.07
C LEU A 318 -6.11 16.72 -4.19
N GLN A 319 -6.02 17.44 -3.09
CA GLN A 319 -5.56 18.84 -3.05
C GLN A 319 -4.13 18.99 -3.59
N ARG A 320 -3.22 18.12 -3.15
CA ARG A 320 -1.84 18.07 -3.62
C ARG A 320 -1.79 17.76 -5.12
N LYS A 321 -2.55 16.78 -5.60
CA LYS A 321 -2.59 16.44 -7.03
C LYS A 321 -3.20 17.57 -7.87
N MET A 322 -4.23 18.24 -7.38
CA MET A 322 -4.82 19.38 -8.06
C MET A 322 -3.78 20.49 -8.29
N SER A 323 -3.12 20.96 -7.23
CA SER A 323 -2.14 22.05 -7.33
C SER A 323 -0.83 21.63 -7.99
N ALA A 324 -0.22 20.53 -7.57
CA ALA A 324 1.13 20.15 -7.99
C ALA A 324 1.16 19.45 -9.35
N ARG A 325 0.03 18.93 -9.84
CA ARG A 325 0.00 18.13 -11.08
C ARG A 325 -1.05 18.60 -12.07
N TYR A 326 -2.31 18.74 -11.67
CA TYR A 326 -3.40 19.01 -12.62
C TYR A 326 -3.39 20.45 -13.09
N ALA A 327 -3.40 21.42 -12.18
CA ALA A 327 -3.39 22.85 -12.49
C ALA A 327 -2.08 23.32 -13.16
N ARG A 328 -0.97 22.59 -12.98
CA ARG A 328 0.28 22.85 -13.71
C ARG A 328 0.23 22.41 -15.18
N LYS A 329 -0.57 21.40 -15.50
CA LYS A 329 -0.64 20.80 -16.85
C LYS A 329 -1.89 21.23 -17.63
N LEU A 330 -2.92 21.70 -16.93
CA LEU A 330 -4.21 22.08 -17.45
C LEU A 330 -4.57 23.51 -16.99
N PRO A 331 -5.21 24.34 -17.82
CA PRO A 331 -5.67 25.68 -17.45
C PRO A 331 -6.90 25.60 -16.53
N LEU A 332 -6.68 25.19 -15.27
CA LEU A 332 -7.76 24.99 -14.28
C LEU A 332 -8.06 26.23 -13.44
N ASP A 333 -7.16 27.22 -13.41
CA ASP A 333 -7.42 28.49 -12.73
C ASP A 333 -8.66 29.18 -13.32
N GLY A 334 -9.56 29.63 -12.44
CA GLY A 334 -10.85 30.19 -12.82
C GLY A 334 -11.88 29.19 -13.35
N LYS A 335 -11.57 27.89 -13.48
CA LYS A 335 -12.55 26.88 -13.91
C LYS A 335 -13.49 26.53 -12.77
N SER A 336 -14.73 26.19 -13.09
CA SER A 336 -15.72 25.82 -12.09
C SER A 336 -15.31 24.59 -11.30
N ASP A 337 -15.79 24.50 -10.06
CA ASP A 337 -15.70 23.32 -9.20
C ASP A 337 -16.23 22.04 -9.87
N VAL A 338 -17.26 22.14 -10.72
CA VAL A 338 -17.76 21.03 -11.56
C VAL A 338 -16.70 20.51 -12.53
N ILE A 339 -16.03 21.41 -13.26
CA ILE A 339 -14.96 21.03 -14.19
C ILE A 339 -13.82 20.37 -13.42
N CYS A 340 -13.44 20.95 -12.28
CA CYS A 340 -12.37 20.43 -11.44
C CYS A 340 -12.70 19.06 -10.86
N ALA A 341 -13.96 18.79 -10.50
CA ALA A 341 -14.41 17.50 -10.02
C ALA A 341 -14.31 16.41 -11.11
N ILE A 342 -14.69 16.73 -12.35
CA ILE A 342 -14.57 15.80 -13.48
C ILE A 342 -13.10 15.51 -13.80
N VAL A 343 -12.26 16.55 -13.81
CA VAL A 343 -10.82 16.40 -14.02
C VAL A 343 -10.18 15.55 -12.93
N ALA A 344 -10.54 15.77 -11.67
CA ALA A 344 -10.09 14.96 -10.55
C ALA A 344 -10.46 13.47 -10.74
N ASP A 345 -11.71 13.18 -11.11
CA ASP A 345 -12.19 11.82 -11.34
C ASP A 345 -11.45 11.10 -12.48
N ILE A 346 -11.26 11.78 -13.61
CA ILE A 346 -10.54 11.25 -14.77
C ILE A 346 -9.14 10.81 -14.36
N PHE A 347 -8.43 11.65 -13.60
CA PHE A 347 -7.04 11.38 -13.23
C PHE A 347 -6.87 10.57 -11.95
N HIS A 348 -7.93 10.33 -11.17
CA HIS A 348 -7.88 9.53 -9.94
C HIS A 348 -7.32 8.11 -10.21
N GLN A 349 -7.77 7.44 -11.28
CA GLN A 349 -7.20 6.16 -11.77
C GLN A 349 -6.63 6.24 -13.20
N GLY A 350 -6.26 7.43 -13.67
CA GLY A 350 -5.58 7.59 -14.96
C GLY A 350 -6.41 7.18 -16.18
N ARG A 351 -7.71 7.50 -16.20
CA ARG A 351 -8.66 7.06 -17.23
C ARG A 351 -8.59 7.88 -18.53
N SER A 352 -7.69 8.85 -18.61
CA SER A 352 -7.34 9.60 -19.82
C SER A 352 -5.96 10.26 -19.65
N THR A 353 -5.49 10.94 -20.71
CA THR A 353 -4.20 11.65 -20.72
C THR A 353 -4.41 13.16 -20.65
N PHE A 354 -3.38 13.88 -20.17
CA PHE A 354 -3.40 15.35 -20.21
C PHE A 354 -3.57 15.90 -21.63
N ALA A 355 -2.98 15.25 -22.63
CA ALA A 355 -3.09 15.65 -24.03
C ALA A 355 -4.53 15.56 -24.54
N ALA A 356 -5.27 14.51 -24.15
CA ALA A 356 -6.68 14.35 -24.51
C ALA A 356 -7.60 15.33 -23.75
N VAL A 357 -7.33 15.58 -22.47
CA VAL A 357 -8.18 16.44 -21.61
C VAL A 357 -8.00 17.93 -21.90
N LYS A 358 -6.77 18.39 -22.15
CA LYS A 358 -6.45 19.81 -22.30
C LYS A 358 -7.31 20.56 -23.33
N PRO A 359 -7.50 20.09 -24.58
CA PRO A 359 -8.31 20.82 -25.56
C PRO A 359 -9.80 20.90 -25.19
N LEU A 360 -10.32 19.95 -24.41
CA LEU A 360 -11.74 19.88 -24.05
C LEU A 360 -12.16 21.02 -23.11
N LEU A 361 -11.20 21.55 -22.34
CA LEU A 361 -11.41 22.66 -21.40
C LEU A 361 -11.76 23.99 -22.09
N SER A 362 -11.52 24.08 -23.41
CA SER A 362 -11.83 25.23 -24.25
C SER A 362 -12.99 24.97 -25.21
N SER A 363 -13.65 23.82 -25.11
CA SER A 363 -14.82 23.51 -25.96
C SER A 363 -16.02 24.36 -25.56
N ALA A 364 -17.03 24.43 -26.43
CA ALA A 364 -18.28 25.17 -26.15
C ALA A 364 -19.05 24.59 -24.94
N ASN A 365 -18.88 23.30 -24.66
CA ASN A 365 -19.45 22.63 -23.49
C ASN A 365 -18.41 21.72 -22.82
N PRO A 366 -17.50 22.29 -22.00
CA PRO A 366 -16.41 21.53 -21.40
C PRO A 366 -16.87 20.38 -20.52
N VAL A 367 -18.00 20.53 -19.81
CA VAL A 367 -18.53 19.48 -18.93
C VAL A 367 -18.90 18.23 -19.72
N GLU A 368 -19.68 18.38 -20.80
CA GLU A 368 -20.05 17.25 -21.66
C GLU A 368 -18.85 16.66 -22.40
N ALA A 369 -17.94 17.51 -22.87
CA ALA A 369 -16.74 17.08 -23.57
C ALA A 369 -15.84 16.21 -22.67
N LEU A 370 -15.61 16.65 -21.42
CA LEU A 370 -14.82 15.91 -20.45
C LEU A 370 -15.47 14.58 -20.05
N LEU A 371 -16.78 14.55 -19.80
CA LEU A 371 -17.52 13.32 -19.47
C LEU A 371 -17.51 12.28 -20.61
N LYS A 372 -17.16 12.67 -21.84
CA LYS A 372 -17.10 11.78 -23.01
C LYS A 372 -15.68 11.35 -23.41
N VAL A 373 -14.64 11.88 -22.76
CA VAL A 373 -13.24 11.72 -23.22
C VAL A 373 -12.78 10.25 -23.30
N ASN A 374 -13.42 9.36 -22.54
CA ASN A 374 -13.05 7.97 -22.39
C ASN A 374 -14.27 7.02 -22.42
N ASP A 375 -15.37 7.50 -23.02
CA ASP A 375 -16.69 6.86 -22.90
C ASP A 375 -16.74 5.43 -23.44
N ALA A 376 -15.97 5.15 -24.51
CA ALA A 376 -15.88 3.82 -25.10
C ALA A 376 -15.47 2.73 -24.10
N ALA A 377 -14.67 3.07 -23.08
CA ALA A 377 -14.22 2.13 -22.06
C ALA A 377 -14.93 2.33 -20.70
N TRP A 378 -15.55 3.49 -20.45
CA TRP A 378 -15.99 3.89 -19.10
C TRP A 378 -17.38 4.52 -19.02
N SER A 379 -18.26 4.28 -20.01
CA SER A 379 -19.61 4.89 -20.07
C SER A 379 -20.45 4.69 -18.79
N GLY A 380 -20.42 3.51 -18.19
CA GLY A 380 -21.11 3.22 -16.92
C GLY A 380 -20.63 4.13 -15.77
N ARG A 381 -19.31 4.35 -15.68
CA ARG A 381 -18.73 5.26 -14.70
C ARG A 381 -19.12 6.71 -15.00
N ASN A 382 -19.03 7.13 -16.25
CA ASN A 382 -19.36 8.49 -16.66
C ASN A 382 -20.81 8.85 -16.35
N ASN A 383 -21.74 7.89 -16.52
CA ASN A 383 -23.13 8.04 -16.11
C ASN A 383 -23.29 8.19 -14.60
N ARG A 384 -22.54 7.42 -13.81
CA ARG A 384 -22.54 7.52 -12.34
C ARG A 384 -21.96 8.86 -11.87
N LEU A 385 -20.85 9.31 -12.46
CA LEU A 385 -20.26 10.62 -12.15
C LEU A 385 -21.22 11.76 -12.49
N ARG A 386 -21.87 11.69 -13.65
CA ARG A 386 -22.90 12.64 -14.07
C ARG A 386 -24.05 12.70 -13.06
N ALA A 387 -24.54 11.56 -12.59
CA ALA A 387 -25.59 11.50 -11.57
C ALA A 387 -25.14 12.13 -10.24
N ALA A 388 -23.95 11.78 -9.75
CA ALA A 388 -23.40 12.34 -8.51
C ALA A 388 -23.20 13.87 -8.60
N ILE A 389 -22.65 14.37 -9.71
CA ILE A 389 -22.52 15.81 -9.98
C ILE A 389 -23.88 16.48 -10.00
N LYS A 390 -24.89 15.87 -10.65
CA LYS A 390 -26.24 16.43 -10.69
C LYS A 390 -26.79 16.59 -9.27
N VAL A 391 -26.71 15.56 -8.44
CA VAL A 391 -27.18 15.62 -7.04
C VAL A 391 -26.45 16.72 -6.26
N ALA A 392 -25.12 16.79 -6.37
CA ALA A 392 -24.34 17.82 -5.68
C ALA A 392 -24.68 19.25 -6.14
N LYS A 393 -24.99 19.44 -7.44
CA LYS A 393 -25.45 20.72 -7.99
C LYS A 393 -26.85 21.09 -7.51
N ASP A 394 -27.79 20.16 -7.57
CA ASP A 394 -29.18 20.38 -7.14
C ASP A 394 -29.24 20.78 -5.66
N GLN A 395 -28.30 20.28 -4.84
CA GLN A 395 -28.15 20.62 -3.43
C GLN A 395 -27.30 21.87 -3.16
N GLY A 396 -26.84 22.59 -4.20
CA GLY A 396 -26.02 23.79 -4.05
C GLY A 396 -24.61 23.55 -3.50
N ARG A 397 -24.13 22.30 -3.51
CA ARG A 397 -22.79 21.92 -3.00
C ARG A 397 -21.70 21.95 -4.05
N LEU A 398 -22.08 22.04 -5.33
CA LEU A 398 -21.21 22.13 -6.50
C LEU A 398 -21.84 23.06 -7.54
N GLY A 399 -21.03 23.70 -8.38
CA GLY A 399 -21.45 24.61 -9.44
C GLY A 399 -21.51 26.08 -9.03
N GLN A 400 -21.05 26.41 -7.81
CA GLN A 400 -21.15 27.75 -7.24
C GLN A 400 -19.81 28.47 -7.14
N LYS A 401 -18.70 27.76 -7.36
CA LYS A 401 -17.35 28.25 -7.12
C LYS A 401 -16.41 27.99 -8.28
N HIS A 402 -15.28 28.69 -8.25
CA HIS A 402 -14.18 28.50 -9.18
C HIS A 402 -12.90 28.15 -8.45
N TYR A 403 -12.04 27.37 -9.09
CA TYR A 403 -10.74 27.02 -8.55
C TYR A 403 -9.76 28.18 -8.69
N SER A 404 -9.06 28.49 -7.61
CA SER A 404 -7.97 29.46 -7.56
C SER A 404 -6.65 28.72 -7.39
N ALA A 405 -5.81 28.75 -8.44
CA ALA A 405 -4.48 28.14 -8.39
C ALA A 405 -3.55 28.84 -7.40
N ALA A 406 -3.77 30.14 -7.15
CA ALA A 406 -2.99 30.93 -6.19
C ALA A 406 -3.20 30.47 -4.74
N THR A 407 -4.44 30.11 -4.39
CA THR A 407 -4.80 29.70 -3.02
C THR A 407 -4.94 28.18 -2.85
N ASN A 408 -4.91 27.42 -3.95
CA ASN A 408 -5.27 26.00 -4.00
C ASN A 408 -6.64 25.75 -3.35
N GLU A 409 -7.61 26.60 -3.64
CA GLU A 409 -8.94 26.56 -3.03
C GLU A 409 -10.04 26.93 -4.02
N PHE A 410 -11.28 26.63 -3.63
CA PHE A 410 -12.47 27.03 -4.37
C PHE A 410 -13.09 28.27 -3.74
N VAL A 411 -13.15 29.35 -4.53
CA VAL A 411 -13.61 30.69 -4.14
C VAL A 411 -14.88 31.11 -4.86
#